data_AF-A0A0U5F076-F1
#
_entry.id   AF-A0A0U5F076-F1
#
_cell.length_a   1.000
_cell.length_b   1.000
_cell.length_c   1.000
_cell.angle_alpha   90.00
_cell.angle_beta   90.00
_cell.angle_gamma   90.00
#
_symmetry.space_group_name_H-M   'P 1'
#
loop_
_entity.id
_entity.type
_entity.pdbx_description
1 polymer ?
#
loop_
_entity_poly.entity_id
_entity_poly.type
_entity_poly.pdbx_seq_one_letter_code
_entity_poly.pdbx_strand_id
1 'polypeptide(L)'
;MWGDAHSPPVQTNKPRKRSMTAKQDSERAALARLIKIAKGDTGQSRRVADFLLAWWNAGSCGSFDLTSLWALDRAIVEDMTVVFGLIGQAGNYPDQLDPALGPEFAAIIAQWRPALAD
;
A
#
# COMPACT_ATOMS: atom_id res chain seq x y z
N MET A 1 31.80 -9.83 53.91
CA MET A 1 32.61 -10.72 53.05
C MET A 1 31.91 -10.77 51.69
N TRP A 2 32.63 -10.43 50.62
CA TRP A 2 32.17 -10.29 49.23
C TRP A 2 31.70 -11.61 48.61
N GLY A 3 30.93 -11.53 47.51
CA GLY A 3 30.78 -12.65 46.58
C GLY A 3 29.71 -12.46 45.50
N ASP A 4 30.02 -11.65 44.49
CA ASP A 4 29.30 -11.58 43.21
C ASP A 4 29.10 -12.96 42.56
N ALA A 5 27.91 -13.21 41.99
CA ALA A 5 27.77 -14.14 40.87
C ALA A 5 26.54 -13.84 40.00
N HIS A 6 26.79 -13.11 38.91
CA HIS A 6 26.26 -13.36 37.56
C HIS A 6 24.74 -13.27 37.33
N SER A 7 24.26 -12.03 37.11
CA SER A 7 23.11 -11.81 36.22
C SER A 7 23.48 -12.23 34.79
N PRO A 8 22.66 -13.04 34.09
CA PRO A 8 22.89 -13.34 32.68
C PRO A 8 22.74 -12.07 31.83
N PRO A 9 23.49 -11.93 30.72
CA PRO A 9 23.46 -10.72 29.92
C PRO A 9 22.08 -10.54 29.27
N VAL A 10 21.47 -9.37 29.49
CA VAL A 10 20.39 -8.87 28.65
C VAL A 10 20.94 -8.76 27.23
N GLN A 11 20.51 -9.67 26.36
CA GLN A 11 20.77 -9.56 24.93
C GLN A 11 20.00 -8.35 24.41
N THR A 12 20.71 -7.24 24.23
CA THR A 12 20.20 -6.06 23.55
C THR A 12 20.11 -6.39 22.06
N ASN A 13 18.97 -6.92 21.63
CA ASN A 13 18.76 -7.19 20.22
C ASN A 13 18.50 -5.86 19.48
N LYS A 14 19.58 -5.24 18.99
CA LYS A 14 19.56 -4.01 18.19
C LYS A 14 18.86 -4.29 16.84
N PRO A 15 17.92 -3.45 16.38
CA PRO A 15 17.18 -3.73 15.15
C PRO A 15 18.11 -3.71 13.92
N ARG A 16 18.00 -4.73 13.06
CA ARG A 16 18.78 -4.92 11.82
C ARG A 16 18.40 -3.86 10.78
N LYS A 17 19.08 -2.71 10.77
CA LYS A 17 18.81 -1.56 9.87
C LYS A 17 19.13 -1.76 8.36
N ARG A 18 19.45 -2.97 7.88
CA ARG A 18 20.01 -3.16 6.53
C ARG A 18 19.09 -3.82 5.48
N SER A 19 17.82 -4.14 5.79
CA SER A 19 16.84 -4.63 4.78
C SER A 19 15.48 -3.90 4.75
N MET A 20 15.27 -2.90 5.62
CA MET A 20 13.99 -2.16 5.64
C MET A 20 13.84 -1.21 4.45
N THR A 21 14.92 -0.57 3.99
CA THR A 21 14.85 0.46 2.94
C THR A 21 14.48 -0.13 1.58
N ALA A 22 15.11 -1.23 1.17
CA ALA A 22 14.85 -1.86 -0.13
C ALA A 22 13.41 -2.37 -0.26
N LYS A 23 12.83 -2.94 0.81
CA LYS A 23 11.42 -3.33 0.85
C LYS A 23 10.52 -2.11 0.69
N GLN A 24 10.76 -1.07 1.48
CA GLN A 24 9.99 0.17 1.39
C GLN A 24 10.12 0.84 0.01
N ASP A 25 11.29 0.77 -0.63
CA ASP A 25 11.50 1.28 -1.99
C ASP A 25 10.70 0.48 -3.02
N SER A 26 10.65 -0.85 -2.89
CA SER A 26 9.83 -1.71 -3.74
C SER A 26 8.33 -1.45 -3.56
N GLU A 27 7.88 -1.22 -2.33
CA GLU A 27 6.49 -0.90 -1.99
C GLU A 27 6.08 0.46 -2.57
N ARG A 28 6.93 1.49 -2.40
CA ARG A 28 6.72 2.81 -3.00
C ARG A 28 6.69 2.74 -4.53
N ALA A 29 7.59 1.98 -5.13
CA ALA A 29 7.65 1.84 -6.59
C ALA A 29 6.42 1.11 -7.15
N ALA A 30 5.96 0.04 -6.49
CA ALA A 30 4.74 -0.67 -6.85
C ALA A 30 3.51 0.24 -6.73
N LEU A 31 3.36 0.96 -5.60
CA LEU A 31 2.26 1.89 -5.40
C LEU A 31 2.24 3.00 -6.47
N ALA A 32 3.40 3.60 -6.78
CA ALA A 32 3.50 4.63 -7.81
C ALA A 32 3.09 4.12 -9.20
N ARG A 33 3.45 2.87 -9.56
CA ARG A 33 3.01 2.24 -10.81
C ARG A 33 1.50 2.02 -10.83
N LEU A 34 0.92 1.49 -9.75
CA LEU A 34 -0.53 1.28 -9.68
C LEU A 34 -1.31 2.60 -9.77
N ILE A 35 -0.85 3.66 -9.10
CA ILE A 35 -1.47 5.00 -9.19
C ILE A 35 -1.45 5.49 -10.64
N LYS A 36 -0.30 5.36 -11.33
CA LYS A 36 -0.20 5.73 -12.74
C LYS A 36 -1.18 4.93 -13.61
N ILE A 37 -1.32 3.63 -13.37
CA ILE A 37 -2.25 2.76 -14.12
C ILE A 37 -3.70 3.12 -13.83
N ALA A 38 -4.06 3.40 -12.57
CA ALA A 38 -5.40 3.76 -12.14
C ALA A 38 -5.89 5.07 -12.79
N LYS A 39 -4.98 5.99 -13.10
CA LYS A 39 -5.27 7.23 -13.85
C LYS A 39 -5.39 7.05 -15.36
N GLY A 40 -5.18 5.83 -15.88
CA GLY A 40 -5.44 5.49 -17.28
C GLY A 40 -6.94 5.27 -17.55
N ASP A 41 -7.29 4.92 -18.78
CA ASP A 41 -8.67 4.84 -19.29
C ASP A 41 -9.11 3.42 -19.71
N THR A 42 -8.36 2.40 -19.31
CA THR A 42 -8.61 1.01 -19.70
C THR A 42 -9.47 0.24 -18.68
N GLY A 43 -9.96 -0.94 -19.07
CA GLY A 43 -10.59 -1.87 -18.14
C GLY A 43 -9.67 -2.38 -17.03
N GLN A 44 -8.35 -2.43 -17.27
CA GLN A 44 -7.36 -2.75 -16.23
C GLN A 44 -7.18 -1.55 -15.29
N SER A 45 -7.11 -0.33 -15.83
CA SER A 45 -7.07 0.92 -15.06
C SER A 45 -8.22 1.02 -14.07
N ARG A 46 -9.45 0.72 -14.52
CA ARG A 46 -10.63 0.70 -13.64
C ARG A 46 -10.46 -0.27 -12.47
N ARG A 47 -9.99 -1.49 -12.72
CA ARG A 47 -9.80 -2.51 -11.67
C ARG A 47 -8.73 -2.12 -10.67
N VAL A 48 -7.63 -1.52 -11.14
CA VAL A 48 -6.58 -0.98 -10.25
C VAL A 48 -7.12 0.18 -9.43
N ALA A 49 -7.93 1.07 -10.02
CA ALA A 49 -8.60 2.14 -9.30
C ALA A 49 -9.55 1.59 -8.22
N ASP A 50 -10.37 0.59 -8.53
CA ASP A 50 -11.29 -0.03 -7.55
C ASP A 50 -10.53 -0.63 -6.36
N PHE A 51 -9.36 -1.25 -6.59
CA PHE A 51 -8.49 -1.75 -5.51
C PHE A 51 -7.92 -0.63 -4.62
N LEU A 52 -7.32 0.39 -5.23
CA LEU A 52 -6.75 1.51 -4.48
C LEU A 52 -7.85 2.26 -3.71
N LEU A 53 -8.98 2.52 -4.34
CA LEU A 53 -10.09 3.24 -3.72
C LEU A 53 -10.77 2.43 -2.61
N ALA A 54 -10.78 1.10 -2.69
CA ALA A 54 -11.23 0.25 -1.58
C ALA A 54 -10.34 0.39 -0.33
N TRP A 55 -9.03 0.62 -0.52
CA TRP A 55 -8.14 0.96 0.59
C TRP A 55 -8.39 2.39 1.11
N TRP A 56 -8.63 3.36 0.22
CA TRP A 56 -8.89 4.75 0.61
C TRP A 56 -10.16 4.91 1.45
N ASN A 57 -11.29 4.42 0.95
CA ASN A 57 -12.56 4.41 1.68
C ASN A 57 -13.54 3.44 1.01
N ALA A 58 -13.60 2.20 1.50
CA ALA A 58 -14.51 1.19 0.95
C ALA A 58 -16.00 1.57 1.09
N GLY A 59 -16.39 2.33 2.11
CA GLY A 59 -17.78 2.73 2.36
C GLY A 59 -18.30 3.72 1.34
N SER A 60 -17.47 4.68 0.93
CA SER A 60 -17.85 5.70 -0.06
C SER A 60 -17.42 5.35 -1.48
N CYS A 61 -16.21 4.79 -1.67
CA CYS A 61 -15.65 4.54 -2.99
C CYS A 61 -15.94 3.14 -3.55
N GLY A 62 -16.43 2.22 -2.69
CA GLY A 62 -16.77 0.85 -3.03
C GLY A 62 -15.68 -0.18 -2.68
N SER A 63 -16.04 -1.46 -2.75
CA SER A 63 -15.15 -2.59 -2.48
C SER A 63 -14.40 -3.07 -3.72
N PHE A 64 -13.37 -3.90 -3.52
CA PHE A 64 -12.67 -4.62 -4.59
C PHE A 64 -13.09 -6.09 -4.64
N ASP A 65 -13.49 -6.57 -5.82
CA ASP A 65 -13.78 -7.99 -6.07
C ASP A 65 -12.49 -8.74 -6.44
N LEU A 66 -12.10 -9.74 -5.64
CA LEU A 66 -10.89 -10.54 -5.84
C LEU A 66 -10.87 -11.30 -7.18
N THR A 67 -12.03 -11.63 -7.75
CA THR A 67 -12.08 -12.27 -9.08
C THR A 67 -11.64 -11.31 -10.20
N SER A 68 -11.62 -10.00 -9.94
CA SER A 68 -11.09 -8.99 -10.87
C SER A 68 -9.62 -9.21 -11.21
N LEU A 69 -8.86 -9.91 -10.35
CA LEU A 69 -7.45 -10.24 -10.59
C LEU A 69 -7.25 -11.11 -11.84
N TRP A 70 -8.25 -11.91 -12.26
CA TRP A 70 -8.13 -12.78 -13.43
C TRP A 70 -8.05 -12.02 -14.76
N ALA A 71 -8.48 -10.76 -14.77
CA ALA A 71 -8.53 -9.90 -15.95
C ALA A 71 -7.37 -8.90 -16.03
N LEU A 72 -6.35 -9.04 -15.19
CA LEU A 72 -5.20 -8.15 -15.11
C LEU A 72 -3.94 -8.82 -15.64
N ASP A 73 -3.06 -8.00 -16.21
CA ASP A 73 -1.72 -8.45 -16.58
C ASP A 73 -0.94 -8.87 -15.32
N ARG A 74 -0.10 -9.92 -15.46
CA ARG A 74 0.67 -10.49 -14.34
C ARG A 74 1.45 -9.44 -13.54
N ALA A 75 2.12 -8.51 -14.24
CA ALA A 75 2.91 -7.45 -13.60
C ALA A 75 2.05 -6.54 -12.71
N ILE A 76 0.79 -6.29 -13.09
CA ILE A 76 -0.15 -5.50 -12.27
C ILE A 76 -0.53 -6.29 -11.02
N VAL A 77 -0.82 -7.59 -11.16
CA VAL A 77 -1.16 -8.46 -10.02
C VAL A 77 0.01 -8.54 -9.03
N GLU A 78 1.25 -8.60 -9.52
CA GLU A 78 2.46 -8.58 -8.69
C GLU A 78 2.56 -7.26 -7.90
N ASP A 79 2.36 -6.12 -8.54
CA ASP A 79 2.33 -4.82 -7.87
C ASP A 79 1.20 -4.71 -6.84
N MET A 80 0.00 -5.22 -7.16
CA MET A 80 -1.14 -5.27 -6.22
C MET A 80 -0.83 -6.15 -5.02
N THR A 81 -0.10 -7.24 -5.20
CA THR A 81 0.31 -8.13 -4.10
C THR A 81 1.27 -7.43 -3.16
N VAL A 82 2.24 -6.69 -3.69
CA VAL A 82 3.17 -5.87 -2.88
C VAL A 82 2.40 -4.82 -2.09
N VAL A 83 1.49 -4.08 -2.75
CA VAL A 83 0.69 -3.04 -2.09
C VAL A 83 -0.29 -3.63 -1.07
N PHE A 84 -0.88 -4.80 -1.33
CA PHE A 84 -1.71 -5.50 -0.35
C PHE A 84 -0.93 -5.84 0.93
N GLY A 85 0.31 -6.32 0.77
CA GLY A 85 1.23 -6.54 1.88
C GLY A 85 1.56 -5.25 2.64
N LEU A 86 1.79 -4.15 1.92
CA LEU A 86 2.00 -2.83 2.51
C LEU A 86 0.80 -2.40 3.35
N ILE A 87 -0.43 -2.49 2.81
CA ILE A 87 -1.67 -2.11 3.50
C ILE A 87 -1.80 -2.83 4.85
N GLY A 88 -1.64 -4.17 4.83
CA GLY A 88 -1.76 -4.99 6.03
C GLY A 88 -0.69 -4.73 7.10
N GLN A 89 0.49 -4.24 6.71
CA GLN A 89 1.58 -3.95 7.64
C GLN A 89 1.57 -2.51 8.14
N ALA A 90 1.15 -1.56 7.31
CA ALA A 90 1.12 -0.14 7.63
C ALA A 90 -0.02 0.21 8.59
N GLY A 91 -1.22 -0.33 8.37
CA GLY A 91 -2.40 -0.01 9.17
C GLY A 91 -2.84 1.46 9.11
N ASN A 92 -2.44 2.18 8.06
CA ASN A 92 -2.71 3.61 7.86
C ASN A 92 -3.36 3.86 6.50
N TYR A 93 -4.01 5.02 6.37
CA TYR A 93 -4.48 5.52 5.08
C TYR A 93 -3.31 6.00 4.20
N PRO A 94 -3.46 6.03 2.86
CA PRO A 94 -2.39 6.41 1.95
C PRO A 94 -1.77 7.79 2.25
N ASP A 95 -2.59 8.80 2.54
CA ASP A 95 -2.17 10.17 2.84
C ASP A 95 -1.39 10.29 4.16
N GLN A 96 -1.61 9.37 5.10
CA GLN A 96 -0.84 9.27 6.34
C GLN A 96 0.54 8.62 6.12
N LEU A 97 0.71 7.83 5.05
CA LEU A 97 2.01 7.28 4.66
C LEU A 97 2.87 8.32 3.93
N ASP A 98 2.23 9.06 3.04
CA ASP A 98 2.85 10.18 2.33
C ASP A 98 1.75 11.21 1.97
N PRO A 99 1.85 12.46 2.49
CA PRO A 99 0.88 13.51 2.17
C PRO A 99 0.70 13.78 0.67
N ALA A 100 1.69 13.45 -0.17
CA ALA A 100 1.59 13.59 -1.62
C ALA A 100 0.59 12.61 -2.26
N LEU A 101 0.17 11.55 -1.56
CA LEU A 101 -0.78 10.56 -2.07
C LEU A 101 -2.23 11.05 -2.03
N GLY A 102 -2.58 11.99 -1.15
CA GLY A 102 -3.94 12.54 -1.09
C GLY A 102 -4.43 13.08 -2.44
N PRO A 103 -3.68 14.01 -3.08
CA PRO A 103 -4.02 14.51 -4.42
C PRO A 103 -4.07 13.43 -5.50
N GLU A 104 -3.21 12.41 -5.42
CA GLU A 104 -3.19 11.30 -6.38
C GLU A 104 -4.49 10.48 -6.32
N PHE A 105 -4.97 10.18 -5.11
CA PHE A 105 -6.22 9.48 -4.88
C PHE A 105 -7.43 10.34 -5.22
N ALA A 106 -7.41 11.65 -4.92
CA ALA A 106 -8.46 12.58 -5.32
C ALA A 106 -8.64 12.61 -6.84
N ALA A 107 -7.55 12.58 -7.62
CA ALA A 107 -7.62 12.50 -9.07
C ALA A 107 -8.24 11.18 -9.56
N ILE A 108 -7.93 10.04 -8.92
CA ILE A 108 -8.53 8.74 -9.24
C ILE A 108 -10.04 8.74 -8.90
N ILE A 109 -10.44 9.36 -7.78
CA ILE A 109 -11.85 9.54 -7.40
C ILE A 109 -12.58 10.38 -8.46
N ALA A 110 -12.05 11.54 -8.83
CA ALA A 110 -12.68 12.41 -9.82
C ALA A 110 -12.90 11.69 -11.16
N GLN A 111 -11.98 10.82 -11.56
CA GLN A 111 -12.09 10.05 -12.80
C GLN A 111 -13.14 8.93 -12.72
N TRP A 112 -13.13 8.13 -11.65
CA TRP A 112 -13.90 6.87 -11.60
C TRP A 112 -15.14 6.92 -10.71
N ARG A 113 -15.27 7.96 -9.89
CA ARG A 113 -16.38 8.24 -8.96
C ARG A 113 -16.68 9.75 -8.99
N PRO A 114 -17.02 10.34 -10.15
CA PRO A 114 -17.19 11.79 -10.28
C PRO A 114 -18.24 12.36 -9.30
N ALA A 115 -19.27 11.59 -8.94
CA ALA A 115 -20.28 11.99 -7.95
C ALA A 115 -19.75 12.11 -6.49
N LEU A 116 -18.50 11.75 -6.22
CA LEU A 116 -17.84 11.89 -4.92
C LEU A 116 -16.77 12.99 -4.92
N ALA A 117 -16.56 13.66 -6.04
CA ALA A 117 -15.53 14.69 -6.20
C ALA A 117 -16.04 16.11 -5.90
N ASP A 118 -17.28 16.23 -5.39
CA ASP A 118 -17.97 17.47 -5.04
C ASP A 118 -17.61 18.00 -3.64
#